data_AF-A0A3D5HAV2-F1
#
_entry.id   AF-A0A3D5HAV2-F1
#
_cell.length_a   1.000
_cell.length_b   1.000
_cell.length_c   1.000
_cell.angle_alpha   90.00
_cell.angle_beta   90.00
_cell.angle_gamma   90.00
#
_symmetry.space_group_name_H-M   'P 1'
#
loop_
_entity.id
_entity.type
_entity.pdbx_description
1 polymer ?
#
loop_
_entity_poly.entity_id
_entity_poly.type
_entity_poly.pdbx_seq_one_letter_code
_entity_poly.pdbx_strand_id
1 'polypeptide(L)' 'SVLITHEFMNAVMSDADFELRWGGKLYRKVKARELWYKIIKNAHASAEPGIIFWDTMKDYHNVEYANPLSSTNPCGEQP' A
#
# COMPACT_ATOMS: atom_id res chain seq x y z
N SER A 1 7.06 -6.78 0.12
CA SER A 1 5.63 -6.43 0.29
C SER A 1 5.28 -5.12 -0.40
N VAL A 2 4.01 -4.89 -0.68
CA VAL A 2 3.46 -3.60 -1.13
C VAL A 2 2.83 -2.89 0.07
N LEU A 3 3.25 -1.64 0.30
CA LEU A 3 2.67 -0.77 1.32
C LEU A 3 1.42 -0.10 0.75
N ILE A 4 0.27 -0.46 1.30
CA ILE A 4 -1.04 0.00 0.85
C ILE A 4 -1.51 1.17 1.70
N THR A 5 -1.90 2.26 1.03
CA THR A 5 -2.46 3.47 1.66
C THR A 5 -3.99 3.42 1.71
N HIS A 6 -4.58 4.20 2.61
CA HIS A 6 -6.03 4.41 2.66
C HIS A 6 -6.55 5.01 1.36
N GLU A 7 -5.80 5.94 0.78
CA GLU A 7 -6.13 6.55 -0.52
C GLU A 7 -6.29 5.49 -1.62
N PHE A 8 -5.34 4.56 -1.72
CA PHE A 8 -5.39 3.51 -2.74
C PHE A 8 -6.59 2.58 -2.52
N MET A 9 -6.82 2.13 -1.28
CA MET A 9 -7.95 1.25 -0.99
C MET A 9 -9.31 1.91 -1.23
N ASN A 10 -9.45 3.19 -0.88
CA ASN A 10 -10.65 3.94 -1.21
C ASN A 10 -10.89 3.99 -2.72
N ALA A 11 -9.83 4.24 -3.52
CA ALA A 11 -9.93 4.23 -4.98
C ALA A 11 -10.31 2.83 -5.54
N VAL A 12 -9.80 1.74 -4.94
CA VAL A 12 -10.18 0.37 -5.30
C VAL A 12 -11.67 0.13 -5.02
N MET A 13 -12.15 0.51 -3.84
CA MET A 13 -13.53 0.31 -3.41
C MET A 13 -14.53 1.12 -4.25
N SER A 14 -14.14 2.33 -4.67
CA SER A 14 -14.98 3.22 -5.47
C SER A 14 -14.85 3.02 -6.98
N ASP A 15 -14.08 2.02 -7.44
CA ASP A 15 -13.76 1.80 -8.86
C ASP A 15 -13.17 3.04 -9.58
N ALA A 16 -12.36 3.80 -8.84
CA ALA A 16 -11.75 5.03 -9.35
C ALA A 16 -10.39 4.78 -10.02
N ASP A 17 -9.92 5.81 -10.71
CA ASP A 17 -8.53 5.87 -11.16
C ASP A 17 -7.62 6.20 -9.97
N PHE A 18 -6.40 5.68 -9.99
CA PHE A 18 -5.35 5.97 -9.04
C PHE A 18 -4.17 6.66 -9.73
N GLU A 19 -3.64 7.68 -9.07
CA GLU A 19 -2.54 8.50 -9.57
C GLU A 19 -1.19 7.96 -9.09
N LEU A 20 -0.39 7.44 -10.02
CA LEU A 20 0.99 7.03 -9.74
C LEU A 20 1.88 8.27 -9.70
N ARG A 21 2.30 8.62 -8.49
CA ARG A 21 3.08 9.83 -8.18
C ARG A 21 4.46 9.45 -7.61
N TRP A 22 5.47 10.25 -7.96
CA TRP A 22 6.81 10.15 -7.40
C TRP A 22 7.43 11.55 -7.26
N GLY A 23 8.01 11.85 -6.09
CA GLY A 23 8.59 13.18 -5.82
C GLY A 23 7.61 14.33 -6.02
N GLY A 24 6.33 14.13 -5.72
CA GLY A 24 5.26 15.13 -5.93
C GLY A 24 4.78 15.28 -7.37
N LYS A 25 5.39 14.59 -8.34
CA LYS A 25 4.98 14.64 -9.76
C LYS A 25 4.07 13.47 -10.11
N LEU A 26 3.00 13.76 -10.87
CA LEU A 26 2.15 12.75 -11.50
C LEU A 26 2.83 12.15 -12.74
N TYR A 27 2.90 10.82 -12.81
CA TYR A 27 3.46 10.09 -13.97
C TYR A 27 2.40 9.39 -14.80
N ARG A 28 1.43 8.74 -14.16
CA ARG A 28 0.42 7.95 -14.85
C ARG A 28 -0.84 7.80 -14.00
N LYS A 29 -2.00 7.72 -14.65
CA LYS A 29 -3.26 7.29 -14.03
C LYS A 29 -3.56 5.85 -14.44
N VAL A 30 -4.00 5.02 -13.52
CA VAL A 30 -4.36 3.61 -13.75
C VAL A 30 -5.68 3.29 -13.07
N LYS A 31 -6.42 2.29 -13.55
CA LYS A 31 -7.59 1.79 -12.81
C LYS A 31 -7.14 1.12 -11.52
N ALA A 32 -7.62 1.61 -10.37
CA ALA A 32 -7.19 1.13 -9.06
C ALA A 32 -7.48 -0.37 -8.90
N ARG A 33 -8.67 -0.82 -9.32
CA ARG A 33 -9.06 -2.24 -9.29
C ARG A 33 -8.16 -3.12 -10.15
N GLU A 34 -7.77 -2.68 -11.34
CA GLU A 34 -6.86 -3.46 -12.18
C GLU A 34 -5.49 -3.65 -11.53
N LEU A 35 -4.95 -2.58 -10.94
CA LEU A 35 -3.68 -2.66 -10.21
C LEU A 35 -3.81 -3.58 -8.98
N TRP A 36 -4.90 -3.48 -8.23
CA TRP A 36 -5.19 -4.38 -7.11
C TRP A 36 -5.26 -5.84 -7.56
N TYR A 37 -6.04 -6.14 -8.61
CA TYR A 37 -6.14 -7.50 -9.16
C TYR A 37 -4.77 -8.01 -9.62
N LYS A 38 -3.92 -7.16 -10.19
CA LYS A 38 -2.55 -7.55 -10.55
C LYS A 38 -1.73 -7.96 -9.32
N ILE A 39 -1.81 -7.21 -8.21
CA ILE A 39 -1.13 -7.56 -6.96
C ILE A 39 -1.63 -8.91 -6.45
N ILE A 40 -2.95 -9.07 -6.31
CA ILE A 40 -3.57 -10.30 -5.80
C ILE A 40 -3.25 -11.51 -6.67
N LYS A 41 -3.28 -11.35 -8.01
CA LYS A 41 -2.97 -12.44 -8.94
C LYS A 41 -1.54 -12.95 -8.75
N ASN A 42 -0.56 -12.06 -8.56
CA ASN A 42 0.82 -12.47 -8.31
C ASN A 42 0.98 -13.07 -6.91
N ALA A 43 0.39 -12.45 -5.88
CA ALA A 43 0.42 -12.98 -4.52
C ALA A 43 -0.16 -14.40 -4.45
N HIS A 44 -1.26 -14.68 -5.16
CA HIS A 44 -1.83 -16.02 -5.25
C HIS A 44 -0.91 -17.00 -6.00
N ALA A 45 -0.23 -16.55 -7.06
CA ALA A 45 0.58 -17.42 -7.91
C ALA A 45 1.95 -17.78 -7.29
N SER A 46 2.56 -16.85 -6.56
CA SER A 46 3.94 -16.98 -6.06
C SER A 46 4.09 -16.73 -4.56
N ALA A 47 3.01 -16.62 -3.81
CA ALA A 47 2.98 -16.19 -2.40
C ALA A 47 3.54 -14.77 -2.16
N GLU A 48 3.85 -14.03 -3.22
CA GLU A 48 4.46 -12.70 -3.18
C GLU A 48 3.92 -11.81 -4.31
N PRO A 49 3.83 -10.48 -4.12
CA PRO A 49 4.26 -9.77 -2.93
C PRO A 49 3.25 -9.87 -1.76
N GLY A 50 3.76 -9.90 -0.53
CA GLY A 50 2.95 -9.64 0.66
C GLY A 50 2.31 -8.24 0.64
N ILE A 51 1.29 -8.02 1.48
CA ILE A 51 0.54 -6.75 1.57
C ILE A 51 0.62 -6.23 3.00
N ILE A 52 0.89 -4.94 3.16
CA ILE A 52 0.93 -4.26 4.45
C ILE A 52 0.06 -3.00 4.36
N PHE A 53 -0.96 -2.88 5.21
CA PHE A 53 -1.78 -1.67 5.30
C PHE A 53 -1.04 -0.60 6.11
N TRP A 54 -0.23 0.18 5.41
CA TRP A 54 0.76 1.07 6.00
C TRP A 54 0.13 2.22 6.78
N ASP A 55 -0.92 2.83 6.23
CA ASP A 55 -1.60 3.92 6.93
C ASP A 55 -2.28 3.42 8.21
N THR A 56 -2.88 2.22 8.20
CA THR A 56 -3.38 1.60 9.43
C THR A 56 -2.28 1.42 10.46
N MET A 57 -1.10 0.91 10.08
CA MET A 57 0.01 0.76 11.03
C MET A 57 0.42 2.09 11.66
N LYS A 58 0.53 3.16 10.86
CA LYS A 58 0.84 4.51 11.37
C LYS A 58 -0.25 5.05 12.29
N ASP A 59 -1.53 4.87 11.95
CA ASP A 59 -2.66 5.35 12.74
C ASP A 59 -2.67 4.76 14.16
N TYR A 60 -2.19 3.52 14.32
CA TYR A 60 -2.11 2.82 15.60
C TYR A 60 -0.69 2.83 16.22
N HIS A 61 0.28 3.50 15.59
CA HIS A 61 1.63 3.64 16.13
C HIS A 61 1.70 4.85 17.08
N ASN A 62 1.72 4.57 18.38
CA ASN A 62 1.68 5.56 19.45
C ASN A 62 2.83 6.59 19.46
N VAL A 63 3.99 6.28 18.86
CA VAL A 63 5.18 7.15 18.83
C VAL A 63 5.48 7.65 17.42
N GLU A 64 4.53 7.55 16.47
CA GLU A 64 4.72 7.97 15.06
C GLU A 64 5.19 9.43 14.94
N TYR A 65 4.76 10.31 15.84
CA TYR A 65 5.15 11.71 15.88
C TYR A 65 6.63 11.96 16.20
N ALA A 66 7.30 11.02 16.87
CA ALA A 66 8.69 11.16 17.30
C ALA A 66 9.63 10.14 16.63
N ASN A 67 9.10 8.99 16.22
CA ASN A 67 9.87 7.94 15.54
C ASN A 67 9.05 7.30 14.41
N PRO A 68 8.91 7.97 13.25
CA PRO A 68 8.05 7.46 12.17
C PRO A 68 8.44 6.07 11.69
N LEU A 69 7.44 5.24 11.38
CA LEU A 69 7.68 3.93 10.78
C LEU A 69 8.41 4.05 9.44
N SER A 70 9.34 3.13 9.16
CA SER A 70 10.14 3.14 7.94
C SER A 70 10.16 1.81 7.18
N SER A 71 9.89 0.70 7.85
CA SER A 71 9.79 -0.64 7.26
C SER A 71 8.99 -1.55 8.20
N THR A 72 9.04 -2.85 7.96
CA THR A 72 8.80 -3.87 8.98
C THR A 72 10.04 -4.78 9.10
N ASN A 73 10.08 -5.62 10.12
CA ASN A 73 10.95 -6.79 10.17
C ASN A 73 10.60 -7.78 9.03
N PRO A 74 11.43 -8.81 8.76
CA PRO A 74 11.24 -9.70 7.61
C PRO A 74 9.88 -10.41 7.56
N CYS A 75 9.27 -10.69 8.71
CA CYS A 75 8.00 -11.40 8.81
C CYS A 75 6.77 -10.46 8.90
N GLY A 76 6.98 -9.15 9.04
CA GLY A 76 5.93 -8.12 8.92
C GLY A 76 5.12 -7.83 10.18
N GLU A 77 5.37 -8.53 11.28
CA GLU A 77 4.67 -8.41 12.56
C GLU A 77 5.23 -7.30 13.45
N GLN A 78 6.47 -6.85 13.20
CA GLN A 78 7.08 -5.71 13.87
C GLN A 78 7.35 -4.60 12.87
N PRO A 79 6.59 -3.49 12.91
CA PRO A 79 6.87 -2.29 12.12
C PRO A 79 8.06 -1.49 12.68
#